data_AF-A0A9D5UIT2-F1
#
_entry.id   AF-A0A9D5UIT2-F1
#
_cell.length_a   1.000
_cell.length_b   1.000
_cell.length_c   1.000
_cell.angle_alpha   90.00
_cell.angle_beta   90.00
_cell.angle_gamma   90.00
#
_symmetry.space_group_name_H-M   'P 1'
#
loop_
_entity.id
_entity.type
_entity.pdbx_description
1 polymer ?
#
loop_
_entity_poly.entity_id
_entity_poly.type
_entity_poly.pdbx_seq_one_letter_code
_entity_poly.pdbx_strand_id
1 'polypeptide(L)'
;MIPKPAVVSFIAIVLFCSCAQARPKIGLVLSGGGAKGAAHIGVLKVLEQNNIPVDYIAGTSIGAYIGGMYALGYSAGEIEQLMLNSDWNKGYSDAIPRQSLSYRDKQQRDQYNVPISIGFSEGQVETPSGLLQGQNMSSLFR
;
A
#
# COMPACT_ATOMS: atom_id res chain seq x y z
N MET A 1 37.80 48.63 -20.67
CA MET A 1 37.77 48.13 -19.28
C MET A 1 37.35 46.67 -19.33
N ILE A 2 38.30 45.74 -19.17
CA ILE A 2 38.03 44.29 -19.29
C ILE A 2 37.38 43.83 -17.97
N PRO A 3 36.20 43.19 -17.98
CA PRO A 3 35.56 42.72 -16.76
C PRO A 3 36.43 41.65 -16.09
N LYS A 4 36.57 41.73 -14.76
CA LYS A 4 37.37 40.81 -13.94
C LYS A 4 36.90 39.36 -14.15
N PRO A 5 37.82 38.37 -14.18
CA PRO A 5 37.49 36.97 -14.49
C PRO A 5 36.42 36.36 -13.57
N ALA A 6 36.33 36.83 -12.32
CA ALA A 6 35.29 36.42 -11.37
C ALA A 6 33.86 36.77 -11.81
N VAL A 7 33.67 37.90 -12.51
CA VAL A 7 32.35 38.35 -13.00
C VAL A 7 31.90 37.49 -14.18
N VAL A 8 32.83 37.07 -15.03
CA VAL A 8 32.56 36.19 -16.17
C VAL A 8 32.19 34.77 -15.70
N SER A 9 32.87 34.24 -14.69
CA SER A 9 32.51 32.95 -14.07
C SER A 9 31.14 32.98 -13.38
N PHE A 10 30.80 34.08 -12.71
CA PHE A 10 29.51 34.20 -12.03
C PHE A 10 28.33 34.26 -13.03
N ILE A 11 28.49 34.99 -14.14
CA ILE A 11 27.49 35.07 -15.20
C ILE A 11 27.33 33.73 -15.94
N ALA A 12 28.42 32.98 -16.14
CA ALA A 12 28.36 31.65 -16.76
C ALA A 12 27.60 30.62 -15.90
N ILE A 13 27.74 30.68 -14.57
CA ILE A 13 26.99 29.81 -13.63
C ILE A 13 25.49 30.13 -13.67
N VAL A 14 25.12 31.41 -13.75
CA VAL A 14 23.71 31.85 -13.83
C VAL A 14 23.07 31.45 -15.17
N LEU A 15 23.82 31.52 -16.28
CA LEU A 15 23.34 31.10 -17.60
C LEU A 15 23.18 29.57 -17.73
N PHE A 16 24.04 28.77 -17.09
CA PHE A 16 23.89 27.30 -17.04
C PHE A 16 22.67 26.82 -16.23
N CYS A 17 22.14 27.66 -15.34
CA CYS A 17 21.04 27.29 -14.46
C CYS A 17 19.67 27.25 -15.18
N SER A 18 19.55 27.86 -16.36
CA SER A 18 18.25 28.13 -17.00
C SER A 18 17.75 27.04 -17.96
N CYS A 19 18.42 25.88 -18.04
CA CYS A 19 18.10 24.85 -19.04
C CYS A 19 17.81 23.46 -18.45
N ALA A 20 17.58 23.34 -17.13
CA ALA A 20 17.19 22.08 -16.51
C ALA A 20 15.72 21.78 -16.83
N GLN A 21 15.45 21.20 -17.99
CA GLN A 21 14.13 20.73 -18.35
C GLN A 21 13.69 19.67 -17.32
N ALA A 22 12.54 19.90 -16.68
CA ALA A 22 12.05 19.01 -15.63
C ALA A 22 11.88 17.59 -16.19
N ARG A 23 12.39 16.59 -15.44
CA ARG A 23 12.23 15.19 -15.85
C ARG A 23 10.74 14.83 -15.94
N PRO A 24 10.37 13.87 -16.82
CA PRO A 24 9.02 13.31 -16.83
C PRO A 24 8.63 12.80 -15.45
N LYS A 25 7.35 12.99 -15.09
CA LYS A 25 6.76 12.46 -13.87
C LYS A 25 6.26 11.05 -14.11
N ILE A 26 6.52 10.13 -13.18
CA ILE A 26 6.18 8.71 -13.31
C ILE A 26 5.11 8.35 -12.29
N GLY A 27 3.97 7.87 -12.77
CA GLY A 27 2.91 7.29 -11.95
C GLY A 27 2.97 5.76 -11.98
N LEU A 28 2.95 5.13 -10.82
CA LEU A 28 2.91 3.68 -10.65
C LEU A 28 1.54 3.24 -10.12
N VAL A 29 0.90 2.29 -10.79
CA VAL A 29 -0.41 1.76 -10.37
C VAL A 29 -0.27 0.28 -10.00
N LEU A 30 -0.57 -0.04 -8.74
CA LEU A 30 -0.45 -1.39 -8.17
C LEU A 30 -1.83 -2.00 -7.94
N SER A 31 -2.18 -2.99 -8.74
CA SER A 31 -3.47 -3.68 -8.61
C SER A 31 -3.56 -4.51 -7.31
N GLY A 32 -4.80 -4.87 -6.93
CA GLY A 32 -5.04 -5.92 -5.93
C GLY A 32 -4.70 -7.31 -6.46
N GLY A 33 -4.75 -8.32 -5.58
CA GLY A 33 -4.46 -9.71 -5.96
C GLY A 33 -4.14 -10.68 -4.83
N GLY A 34 -4.39 -10.28 -3.57
CA GLY A 34 -4.06 -11.10 -2.39
C GLY A 34 -2.57 -11.40 -2.29
N ALA A 35 -2.21 -12.60 -1.85
CA ALA A 35 -0.82 -13.02 -1.66
C ALA A 35 0.06 -12.88 -2.93
N LYS A 36 -0.52 -13.09 -4.13
CA LYS A 36 0.20 -12.93 -5.40
C LYS A 36 0.63 -11.49 -5.67
N GLY A 37 0.00 -10.52 -5.02
CA GLY A 37 0.38 -9.10 -5.11
C GLY A 37 1.76 -8.78 -4.55
N ALA A 38 2.39 -9.69 -3.81
CA ALA A 38 3.80 -9.57 -3.41
C ALA A 38 4.75 -9.37 -4.61
N ALA A 39 4.35 -9.78 -5.82
CA ALA A 39 5.09 -9.53 -7.06
C ALA A 39 5.36 -8.03 -7.32
N HIS A 40 4.50 -7.13 -6.83
CA HIS A 40 4.69 -5.68 -6.94
C HIS A 40 6.00 -5.22 -6.27
N ILE A 41 6.46 -5.90 -5.22
CA ILE A 41 7.73 -5.62 -4.56
C ILE A 41 8.91 -5.85 -5.53
N GLY A 42 8.82 -6.89 -6.38
CA GLY A 42 9.82 -7.14 -7.42
C GLY A 42 9.90 -6.01 -8.45
N VAL A 43 8.76 -5.42 -8.82
CA VAL A 43 8.71 -4.24 -9.70
C VAL A 43 9.42 -3.06 -9.04
N LEU A 44 9.13 -2.78 -7.76
CA LEU A 44 9.79 -1.71 -7.02
C LEU A 44 11.31 -1.89 -6.95
N LYS A 45 11.78 -3.11 -6.67
CA LYS A 45 13.22 -3.43 -6.66
C LYS A 45 13.90 -3.10 -8.00
N VAL A 46 13.28 -3.45 -9.12
CA VAL A 46 13.84 -3.15 -10.45
C VAL A 46 13.83 -1.65 -10.72
N LEU A 47 12.78 -0.93 -10.32
CA LEU A 47 12.72 0.52 -10.46
C LEU A 47 13.83 1.21 -9.64
N GLU A 48 14.04 0.79 -8.39
CA GLU A 48 15.13 1.27 -7.53
C GLU A 48 16.51 0.98 -8.15
N GLN A 49 16.76 -0.25 -8.60
CA GLN A 49 18.03 -0.66 -9.22
C GLN A 49 18.37 0.16 -10.47
N ASN A 50 17.36 0.58 -11.24
CA ASN A 50 17.54 1.38 -12.43
C ASN A 50 17.46 2.90 -12.16
N ASN A 51 17.37 3.32 -10.90
CA ASN A 51 17.22 4.72 -10.49
C ASN A 51 16.03 5.41 -11.16
N ILE A 52 14.91 4.69 -11.32
CA ILE A 52 13.67 5.21 -11.91
C ILE A 52 12.79 5.78 -10.79
N PRO A 53 12.65 7.12 -10.67
CA PRO A 53 11.90 7.71 -9.57
C PRO A 53 10.39 7.62 -9.81
N VAL A 54 9.64 7.14 -8.82
CA VAL A 54 8.17 7.14 -8.82
C VAL A 54 7.67 8.42 -8.14
N ASP A 55 6.88 9.24 -8.84
CA ASP A 55 6.33 10.50 -8.32
C ASP A 55 4.92 10.33 -7.75
N TYR A 56 4.14 9.42 -8.32
CA TYR A 56 2.79 9.15 -7.90
C TYR A 56 2.59 7.65 -7.77
N ILE A 57 1.87 7.22 -6.74
CA ILE A 57 1.52 5.83 -6.56
C ILE A 57 0.03 5.71 -6.25
N ALA A 58 -0.63 4.78 -6.93
CA ALA A 58 -2.00 4.39 -6.64
C ALA A 58 -2.02 2.88 -6.44
N GLY A 59 -2.81 2.40 -5.48
CA GLY A 59 -2.89 0.98 -5.20
C GLY A 59 -4.26 0.54 -4.70
N THR A 60 -4.58 -0.74 -4.88
CA THR A 60 -5.80 -1.37 -4.34
C THR A 60 -5.46 -2.58 -3.48
N SER A 61 -6.07 -2.72 -2.30
CA SER A 61 -5.83 -3.84 -1.37
C SER A 61 -4.33 -4.03 -1.11
N ILE A 62 -3.76 -5.19 -1.45
CA ILE A 62 -2.32 -5.46 -1.31
C ILE A 62 -1.42 -4.46 -2.05
N GLY A 63 -1.86 -3.97 -3.22
CA GLY A 63 -1.15 -2.92 -3.95
C GLY A 63 -1.19 -1.58 -3.23
N ALA A 64 -2.28 -1.28 -2.50
CA ALA A 64 -2.38 -0.07 -1.66
C ALA A 64 -1.44 -0.18 -0.45
N TYR A 65 -1.34 -1.36 0.15
CA TYR A 65 -0.40 -1.62 1.23
C TYR A 65 1.06 -1.40 0.78
N ILE A 66 1.49 -2.10 -0.27
CA ILE A 66 2.85 -1.99 -0.80
C ILE A 66 3.14 -0.55 -1.27
N GLY A 67 2.20 0.06 -2.00
CA GLY A 67 2.37 1.41 -2.52
C GLY A 67 2.38 2.48 -1.43
N GLY A 68 1.58 2.31 -0.38
CA GLY A 68 1.56 3.20 0.79
C GLY A 68 2.89 3.16 1.55
N MET A 69 3.42 1.96 1.82
CA MET A 69 4.72 1.82 2.47
C MET A 69 5.85 2.43 1.62
N TYR A 70 5.82 2.21 0.31
CA TYR A 70 6.79 2.81 -0.60
C TYR A 70 6.70 4.34 -0.61
N ALA A 71 5.49 4.91 -0.60
CA ALA A 71 5.29 6.36 -0.51
C ALA A 71 5.75 6.97 0.83
N LEU A 72 5.74 6.18 1.91
CA LEU A 72 6.29 6.58 3.21
C LEU A 72 7.84 6.56 3.24
N GLY A 73 8.49 6.11 2.16
CA GLY A 73 9.95 6.11 2.02
C GLY A 73 10.62 4.79 2.39
N TYR A 74 9.86 3.73 2.65
CA TYR A 74 10.44 2.40 2.83
C TYR A 74 11.01 1.90 1.50
N SER A 75 12.21 1.32 1.55
CA SER A 75 12.81 0.65 0.40
C SER A 75 12.04 -0.63 0.04
N ALA A 76 12.13 -1.06 -1.22
CA ALA A 76 11.50 -2.30 -1.65
C ALA A 76 11.98 -3.53 -0.85
N GLY A 77 13.24 -3.50 -0.36
CA GLY A 77 13.79 -4.53 0.53
C GLY A 77 13.15 -4.54 1.92
N GLU A 78 12.93 -3.37 2.54
CA GLU A 78 12.25 -3.29 3.84
C GLU A 78 10.78 -3.74 3.73
N ILE A 79 10.10 -3.34 2.65
CA ILE A 79 8.72 -3.77 2.37
C ILE A 79 8.67 -5.28 2.20
N GLU A 80 9.64 -5.90 1.53
CA GLU A 80 9.75 -7.35 1.42
C GLU A 80 9.87 -8.02 2.79
N GLN A 81 10.76 -7.53 3.65
CA GLN A 81 10.96 -8.09 4.99
C GLN A 81 9.67 -7.98 5.83
N LEU A 82 9.00 -6.84 5.81
CA LEU A 82 7.73 -6.66 6.49
C LEU A 82 6.65 -7.60 5.94
N MET A 83 6.58 -7.73 4.61
CA MET A 83 5.64 -8.64 3.94
C MET A 83 5.89 -10.10 4.35
N LEU A 84 7.14 -10.56 4.39
CA LEU A 84 7.46 -11.97 4.68
C LEU A 84 7.33 -12.32 6.17
N ASN A 85 7.57 -11.36 7.06
CA ASN A 85 7.54 -11.58 8.50
C ASN A 85 6.16 -11.32 9.14
N SER A 86 5.18 -10.83 8.37
CA SER A 86 3.83 -10.55 8.86
C SER A 86 2.94 -11.80 8.84
N ASP A 87 2.16 -12.00 9.89
CA ASP A 87 1.15 -13.06 9.97
C ASP A 87 -0.14 -12.64 9.24
N TRP A 88 -0.09 -12.69 7.92
CA TRP A 88 -1.19 -12.28 7.04
C TRP A 88 -2.51 -13.02 7.29
N ASN A 89 -2.46 -14.25 7.81
CA ASN A 89 -3.66 -15.02 8.14
C ASN A 89 -4.52 -14.34 9.20
N LYS A 90 -3.88 -13.60 10.13
CA LYS A 90 -4.60 -12.78 11.12
C LYS A 90 -5.12 -11.47 10.54
N GLY A 91 -4.40 -10.87 9.60
CA GLY A 91 -4.79 -9.60 8.98
C GLY A 91 -5.98 -9.69 8.03
N TYR A 92 -6.14 -10.80 7.30
CA TYR A 92 -7.19 -10.97 6.28
C TYR A 92 -8.54 -11.44 6.82
N SER A 93 -8.64 -11.78 8.11
CA SER A 93 -9.84 -12.33 8.70
C SER A 93 -10.30 -11.46 9.85
N ASP A 94 -11.37 -10.69 9.66
CA ASP A 94 -12.10 -10.05 10.78
C ASP A 94 -13.02 -11.02 11.52
N ALA A 95 -12.98 -12.31 11.16
CA ALA A 95 -13.80 -13.32 11.79
C ALA A 95 -13.35 -13.58 13.23
N ILE A 96 -14.31 -13.56 14.15
CA ILE A 96 -14.09 -13.94 15.55
C ILE A 96 -13.59 -15.40 15.59
N PRO A 97 -12.49 -15.68 16.33
CA PRO A 97 -11.98 -17.04 16.50
C PRO A 97 -13.06 -17.99 17.01
N ARG A 98 -13.09 -19.22 16.49
CA ARG A 98 -14.12 -20.18 16.88
C ARG A 98 -14.20 -20.39 18.40
N GLN A 99 -13.05 -20.33 19.09
CA GLN A 99 -12.98 -20.54 20.54
C GLN A 99 -13.80 -19.52 21.33
N SER A 100 -13.79 -18.25 20.88
CA SER A 100 -14.51 -17.14 21.52
C SER A 100 -15.97 -16.99 21.09
N LEU A 101 -16.45 -17.81 20.16
CA LEU A 101 -17.88 -17.86 19.79
C LEU A 101 -18.72 -18.57 20.87
N SER A 102 -19.97 -18.13 21.03
CA SER A 102 -20.94 -18.86 21.86
C SER A 102 -21.28 -20.23 21.25
N TYR A 103 -21.83 -21.15 22.03
CA TYR A 103 -22.21 -22.48 21.52
C TYR A 103 -23.25 -22.38 20.39
N ARG A 104 -24.20 -21.45 20.51
CA ARG A 104 -25.23 -21.21 19.48
C ARG A 104 -24.60 -20.69 18.18
N ASP A 105 -23.69 -19.74 18.27
CA ASP A 105 -23.03 -19.18 17.08
C ASP A 105 -22.09 -20.19 16.41
N LYS A 106 -21.46 -21.06 17.22
CA LYS A 106 -20.69 -22.21 16.72
C LYS A 106 -21.57 -23.14 15.90
N GLN A 107 -22.72 -23.58 16.43
CA GLN A 107 -23.65 -24.44 15.70
C GLN A 107 -24.19 -23.77 14.45
N GLN A 108 -24.55 -22.48 14.52
CA GLN A 108 -25.05 -21.74 13.39
C GLN A 108 -24.00 -21.62 12.27
N ARG A 109 -22.73 -21.35 12.59
CA ARG A 109 -21.64 -21.31 11.61
C ARG A 109 -21.35 -22.70 11.02
N ASP A 110 -21.41 -23.75 11.82
CA ASP A 110 -21.22 -25.14 11.36
C ASP A 110 -22.37 -25.59 10.44
N GLN A 111 -23.59 -25.11 10.69
CA GLN A 111 -24.78 -25.38 9.89
C GLN A 111 -24.89 -24.52 8.62
N TYR A 112 -24.42 -23.26 8.69
CA TYR A 112 -24.46 -22.29 7.60
C TYR A 112 -23.06 -21.74 7.33
N ASN A 113 -22.39 -22.29 6.32
CA ASN A 113 -20.99 -21.96 5.99
C ASN A 113 -20.83 -20.63 5.21
N VAL A 114 -21.77 -19.70 5.38
CA VAL A 114 -21.83 -18.44 4.64
C VAL A 114 -21.52 -17.29 5.62
N PRO A 115 -20.35 -16.64 5.51
CA PRO A 115 -19.91 -15.62 6.47
C PRO A 115 -20.53 -14.24 6.19
N ILE A 116 -21.81 -14.19 5.82
CA ILE A 116 -22.49 -12.92 5.51
C ILE A 116 -23.35 -12.54 6.71
N SER A 117 -22.97 -11.47 7.40
CA SER A 117 -23.68 -10.93 8.56
C SER A 117 -24.79 -9.99 8.11
N ILE A 118 -25.96 -10.54 7.76
CA ILE A 118 -27.15 -9.73 7.47
C ILE A 118 -27.93 -9.53 8.77
N GLY A 119 -28.05 -8.28 9.21
CA GLY A 119 -28.85 -7.88 10.37
C GLY A 119 -30.26 -7.47 9.97
N PHE A 120 -31.18 -7.48 10.94
CA PHE A 120 -32.50 -6.89 10.79
C PHE A 120 -32.81 -6.08 12.05
N SER A 121 -32.93 -4.77 11.90
CA SER A 121 -33.18 -3.84 13.01
C SER A 121 -34.20 -2.79 12.57
N GLU A 122 -35.17 -2.47 13.44
CA GLU A 122 -36.19 -1.42 13.24
C GLU A 122 -36.89 -1.43 11.85
N GLY A 123 -37.15 -2.63 11.31
CA GLY A 123 -37.81 -2.79 10.01
C GLY A 123 -36.90 -2.62 8.79
N GLN A 124 -35.59 -2.47 9.00
CA GLN A 124 -34.58 -2.39 7.94
C GLN A 124 -33.64 -3.59 7.96
N VAL A 125 -33.21 -3.99 6.76
CA VAL A 125 -32.15 -4.99 6.56
C VAL A 125 -30.82 -4.26 6.65
N GLU A 126 -30.02 -4.60 7.66
CA GLU A 126 -28.67 -4.08 7.81
C GLU A 126 -27.69 -5.00 7.10
N THR A 127 -26.95 -4.45 6.14
CA THR A 127 -25.87 -5.15 5.45
C THR A 127 -24.52 -4.67 5.96
N PRO A 128 -23.51 -5.55 5.98
CA PRO A 128 -22.18 -5.14 6.38
C PRO A 128 -21.61 -4.18 5.32
N SER A 129 -20.87 -3.16 5.76
CA SER A 129 -20.27 -2.13 4.88
C SER A 129 -19.26 -2.69 3.87
N GLY A 130 -18.81 -3.93 4.06
CA GLY A 130 -17.92 -4.67 3.18
C GLY A 130 -17.78 -6.12 3.62
N LEU A 131 -17.21 -6.98 2.76
CA LEU A 131 -16.91 -8.38 3.09
C LEU A 131 -15.82 -8.53 4.15
N LEU A 132 -14.92 -7.55 4.25
CA LEU A 132 -13.90 -7.41 5.27
C LEU A 132 -13.94 -5.96 5.76
N GLN A 133 -13.99 -5.75 7.07
CA GLN A 133 -13.97 -4.42 7.69
C GLN A 133 -12.53 -3.90 7.89
N GLY A 134 -11.52 -4.76 7.83
CA GLY A 134 -10.11 -4.40 7.93
C GLY A 134 -9.64 -4.02 9.33
N GLN A 135 -10.44 -4.31 10.38
CA GLN A 135 -10.09 -4.02 11.77
C GLN A 135 -8.84 -4.80 12.18
N ASN A 136 -8.75 -6.08 11.80
CA ASN A 136 -7.59 -6.90 12.11
C ASN A 136 -6.37 -6.54 11.28
N MET A 137 -6.54 -6.05 10.06
CA MET A 137 -5.43 -5.53 9.25
C MET A 137 -4.71 -4.37 9.95
N SER A 138 -5.45 -3.48 10.62
CA SER A 138 -4.83 -2.38 11.38
C SER A 138 -3.94 -2.86 12.53
N SER A 139 -4.21 -4.05 13.08
CA SER A 139 -3.42 -4.65 14.17
C SER A 139 -2.06 -5.19 13.71
N LEU A 140 -1.87 -5.44 12.41
CA LEU A 140 -0.57 -5.81 11.85
C LEU A 140 0.40 -4.63 11.75
N PHE A 141 -0.08 -3.39 11.92
CA PHE A 141 0.71 -2.16 11.78
C PHE A 141 1.01 -1.46 13.11
N ARG A 142 0.55 -2.01 14.24
CA ARG A 142 0.81 -1.52 15.60
C ARG A 142 1.84 -2.38 16.30
#